data_AF-A0A970IFT0-F1
#
_entry.id   AF-A0A970IFT0-F1
#
_cell.length_a   1.000
_cell.length_b   1.000
_cell.length_c   1.000
_cell.angle_alpha   90.00
_cell.angle_beta   90.00
_cell.angle_gamma   90.00
#
_symmetry.space_group_name_H-M   'P 1'
#
loop_
_entity.id
_entity.type
_entity.pdbx_description
1 polymer ?
#
loop_
_entity_poly.entity_id
_entity_poly.type
_entity_poly.pdbx_seq_one_letter_code
_entity_poly.pdbx_strand_id
1 'polypeptide(L)'
;ILDLIQTEHYGVYHGTCEGECTWYEFARRILALKGINKRVIPISTKELKQVAKRPAYSVLENFMLDLVGLNFFRTWEEALEEYLKIR
;
A
#
# COMPACT_ATOMS: atom_id res chain seq x y z
N ILE A 1 5.95 -14.57 1.34
CA ILE A 1 6.05 -15.57 0.24
C ILE A 1 7.08 -16.64 0.58
N LEU A 2 8.33 -16.27 0.88
CA LEU A 2 9.37 -17.25 1.22
C LEU A 2 8.99 -18.13 2.43
N ASP A 3 8.35 -17.57 3.45
CA ASP A 3 7.86 -18.38 4.58
C ASP A 3 6.68 -19.27 4.18
N LEU A 4 5.76 -18.75 3.35
CA LEU A 4 4.58 -19.49 2.88
C LEU A 4 4.96 -20.72 2.03
N ILE A 5 5.97 -20.62 1.16
CA ILE A 5 6.40 -21.75 0.31
C ILE A 5 7.05 -22.90 1.10
N GLN A 6 7.44 -22.67 2.35
CA GLN A 6 7.93 -23.72 3.25
C GLN A 6 6.79 -24.48 3.94
N THR A 7 5.54 -24.09 3.69
CA THR A 7 4.33 -24.69 4.27
C THR A 7 3.52 -25.42 3.21
N GLU A 8 2.51 -26.18 3.64
CA GLU A 8 1.48 -26.75 2.75
C GLU A 8 0.20 -25.89 2.71
N HIS A 9 0.28 -24.63 3.16
CA HIS A 9 -0.85 -23.70 3.17
C HIS A 9 -1.10 -23.11 1.78
N TYR A 10 -1.51 -23.95 0.83
CA TYR A 10 -1.88 -23.52 -0.51
C TYR A 10 -3.17 -22.70 -0.51
N GLY A 11 -3.29 -21.77 -1.46
CA GLY A 11 -4.49 -20.97 -1.62
C GLY A 11 -4.24 -19.62 -2.25
N VAL A 12 -5.25 -18.76 -2.17
CA VAL A 12 -5.20 -17.37 -2.62
C VAL A 12 -4.97 -16.47 -1.40
N TYR A 13 -4.00 -15.56 -1.51
CA TYR A 13 -3.61 -14.66 -0.45
C TYR A 13 -3.60 -13.21 -0.97
N HIS A 14 -4.02 -12.28 -0.12
CA HIS A 14 -3.62 -10.88 -0.25
C HIS A 14 -2.27 -10.69 0.42
N GLY A 15 -1.52 -9.70 -0.06
CA GLY A 15 -0.20 -9.35 0.48
C GLY A 15 0.10 -7.90 0.17
N THR A 16 -0.49 -6.99 0.94
CA THR A 16 -0.23 -5.55 0.89
C THR A 16 0.43 -5.08 2.19
N CYS A 17 1.10 -3.93 2.19
CA CYS A 17 1.50 -3.31 3.46
C CYS A 17 0.26 -3.03 4.31
N GLU A 18 0.43 -3.02 5.63
CA GLU A 18 -0.64 -2.75 6.58
C GLU A 18 -1.05 -1.26 6.55
N GLY A 19 -2.29 -1.00 6.96
CA GLY A 19 -2.90 0.32 6.94
C GLY A 19 -3.51 0.70 5.60
N GLU A 20 -4.02 1.93 5.53
CA GLU A 20 -4.69 2.46 4.34
C GLU A 20 -4.33 3.92 4.11
N CYS A 21 -4.39 4.36 2.85
CA CYS A 21 -4.34 5.77 2.51
C CYS A 21 -4.95 6.02 1.13
N THR A 22 -5.30 7.29 0.90
CA THR A 22 -5.61 7.80 -0.43
C THR A 22 -4.35 8.08 -1.23
N TRP A 23 -4.47 8.13 -2.56
CA TRP A 23 -3.36 8.58 -3.43
C TRP A 23 -2.84 9.97 -3.07
N TYR A 24 -3.69 10.83 -2.53
CA TYR A 24 -3.34 12.16 -2.06
C TYR A 24 -2.41 12.10 -0.85
N GLU A 25 -2.74 11.30 0.16
CA GLU A 25 -1.92 11.10 1.36
C GLU A 25 -0.58 10.45 1.03
N PHE A 26 -0.60 9.42 0.18
CA PHE A 26 0.62 8.76 -0.29
C PHE A 26 1.58 9.74 -0.97
N ALA A 27 1.08 10.55 -1.92
CA ALA A 27 1.87 11.58 -2.60
C ALA A 27 2.42 12.64 -1.65
N ARG A 28 1.61 13.09 -0.68
CA ARG A 28 2.06 14.04 0.35
C ARG A 28 3.17 13.47 1.22
N ARG A 29 3.05 12.22 1.65
CA ARG A 29 4.07 11.55 2.48
C ARG A 29 5.38 11.40 1.72
N ILE A 30 5.36 11.07 0.44
CA ILE A 30 6.55 11.01 -0.43
C ILE A 30 7.26 12.38 -0.48
N LEU A 31 6.53 13.45 -0.76
CA LEU A 31 7.14 14.79 -0.84
C LEU A 31 7.71 15.24 0.51
N ALA A 32 7.01 14.95 1.61
CA ALA A 32 7.49 15.24 2.95
C ALA A 32 8.79 14.48 3.27
N LEU A 33 8.85 13.19 2.95
CA LEU A 33 10.04 12.35 3.16
C LEU A 33 11.25 12.80 2.31
N LYS A 34 11.02 13.36 1.13
CA LYS A 34 12.08 13.91 0.27
C LYS A 34 12.41 15.38 0.57
N GLY A 35 11.78 16.01 1.56
CA GLY A 35 12.00 17.42 1.88
C GLY A 35 11.56 18.38 0.78
N ILE A 36 10.68 17.94 -0.14
CA ILE A 36 10.22 18.74 -1.27
C ILE A 36 9.04 19.60 -0.81
N ASN A 37 9.26 20.92 -0.71
CA ASN A 37 8.23 21.87 -0.35
C ASN A 37 7.33 22.22 -1.55
N LYS A 38 6.50 21.25 -1.97
CA LYS A 38 5.45 21.46 -2.99
C LYS A 38 4.10 21.03 -2.44
N ARG A 39 3.07 21.85 -2.73
CA ARG A 39 1.69 21.54 -2.35
C ARG A 39 1.13 20.44 -3.24
N VAL A 40 0.60 19.38 -2.63
CA VAL A 40 -0.25 18.41 -3.31
C VAL A 40 -1.68 18.95 -3.29
N ILE A 41 -2.33 18.97 -4.45
CA ILE A 41 -3.72 19.42 -4.58
C ILE A 41 -4.60 18.17 -4.72
N PRO A 42 -5.54 17.91 -3.79
CA PRO A 42 -6.44 16.79 -3.92
C PRO A 42 -7.41 17.05 -5.08
N ILE A 43 -7.73 15.99 -5.82
CA ILE A 43 -8.75 15.99 -6.88
C ILE A 43 -9.63 14.77 -6.71
N SER A 44 -10.87 14.85 -7.20
CA SER A 44 -11.79 13.73 -7.27
C SER A 44 -11.50 12.82 -8.46
N THR A 45 -11.93 11.56 -8.38
CA THR A 45 -11.83 10.61 -9.51
C THR A 45 -12.56 11.11 -10.76
N LYS A 46 -13.61 11.92 -10.62
CA LYS A 46 -14.34 12.52 -11.75
C LYS A 46 -13.48 13.49 -12.55
N GLU A 47 -12.56 14.20 -11.88
CA GLU A 47 -11.66 15.15 -12.52
C GLU A 47 -10.54 14.47 -13.31
N LEU A 48 -10.18 13.23 -12.95
CA LEU A 48 -9.14 12.46 -13.64
C LEU A 48 -9.51 12.06 -15.07
N LYS A 49 -10.80 12.07 -15.45
CA LYS A 49 -11.32 11.73 -16.78
C LYS A 49 -10.72 10.44 -17.38
N GLN A 50 -10.42 9.45 -16.54
CA GLN A 50 -9.82 8.19 -16.98
C GLN A 50 -10.87 7.29 -17.62
N VAL A 51 -10.47 6.59 -18.69
CA VAL A 51 -11.32 5.62 -19.41
C VAL A 51 -11.64 4.42 -18.52
N ALA A 52 -10.64 3.94 -17.78
CA ALA A 52 -10.79 2.81 -16.86
C ALA A 52 -11.47 3.25 -15.56
N LYS A 53 -12.52 2.52 -15.17
CA LYS A 53 -13.15 2.68 -13.85
C LYS A 53 -12.18 2.14 -12.79
N ARG A 54 -11.83 2.97 -11.82
CA ARG A 54 -11.09 2.55 -10.63
C ARG A 54 -12.04 2.37 -9.46
N PRO A 55 -11.84 1.36 -8.62
CA PRO A 55 -12.57 1.26 -7.35
C PRO A 55 -12.29 2.49 -6.50
N ALA A 56 -13.32 2.98 -5.79
CA ALA A 56 -13.16 4.08 -4.84
C ALA A 56 -12.44 3.62 -3.56
N TYR A 57 -12.48 2.32 -3.27
CA TYR A 57 -11.85 1.68 -2.12
C TYR A 57 -11.26 0.33 -2.56
N SER A 58 -9.96 0.16 -2.41
CA SER A 58 -9.23 -1.06 -2.81
C SER A 58 -8.25 -1.52 -1.73
N VAL A 59 -8.56 -1.25 -0.46
CA VAL A 59 -7.82 -1.82 0.66
C VAL A 59 -8.11 -3.31 0.72
N LEU A 60 -7.06 -4.10 0.91
CA LEU A 60 -7.13 -5.55 1.02
C LEU A 60 -6.67 -5.93 2.43
N GLU A 61 -7.51 -6.69 3.13
CA GLU A 61 -7.10 -7.32 4.38
C GLU A 61 -6.23 -8.55 4.04
N ASN A 62 -5.10 -8.69 4.75
CA ASN A 62 -4.20 -9.83 4.67
C ASN A 62 -4.74 -11.05 5.44
N PHE A 63 -6.06 -11.23 5.44
CA PHE A 63 -6.80 -12.16 6.31
C PHE A 63 -6.26 -13.61 6.27
N MET A 64 -5.99 -14.13 5.07
CA MET A 64 -5.45 -15.50 4.95
C MET A 64 -4.04 -15.63 5.52
N LEU A 65 -3.22 -14.57 5.47
CA LEU A 65 -1.91 -14.55 6.10
C LEU A 65 -2.02 -14.47 7.62
N ASP A 66 -3.00 -13.72 8.15
CA ASP A 66 -3.27 -13.67 9.59
C ASP A 66 -3.68 -15.05 10.12
N LEU A 67 -4.59 -15.75 9.41
CA LEU A 67 -5.07 -17.08 9.81
C LEU A 67 -3.95 -18.12 9.92
N VAL A 68 -2.93 -18.05 9.06
CA VAL A 68 -1.79 -18.97 9.08
C VAL A 68 -0.61 -18.44 9.92
N GLY A 69 -0.78 -17.29 10.58
CA GLY A 69 0.25 -16.68 11.44
C GLY A 69 1.47 -16.18 10.68
N LEU A 70 1.32 -15.82 9.39
CA LEU A 70 2.40 -15.35 8.52
C LEU A 70 2.24 -13.89 8.07
N ASN A 71 1.34 -13.13 8.68
CA ASN A 71 1.22 -11.70 8.39
C ASN A 71 2.29 -10.91 9.15
N PHE A 72 3.43 -10.70 8.50
CA PHE A 72 4.54 -9.88 9.00
C PHE A 72 4.73 -8.58 8.22
N PHE A 73 3.69 -8.15 7.49
CA PHE A 73 3.77 -6.94 6.69
C PHE A 73 3.87 -5.71 7.61
N ARG A 74 4.73 -4.77 7.22
CA ARG A 74 4.87 -3.48 7.91
C ARG A 74 3.78 -2.53 7.46
N THR A 75 3.61 -1.44 8.20
CA THR A 75 2.79 -0.32 7.74
C THR A 75 3.33 0.25 6.43
N TRP A 76 2.45 0.80 5.59
CA TRP A 76 2.88 1.38 4.31
C TRP A 76 3.83 2.56 4.51
N GLU A 77 3.72 3.32 5.61
CA GLU A 77 4.61 4.44 5.93
C GLU A 77 6.03 3.97 6.23
N GLU A 78 6.19 2.92 7.02
CA GLU A 78 7.51 2.34 7.36
C GLU A 78 8.19 1.77 6.12
N ALA A 79 7.45 1.00 5.32
CA ALA A 79 7.94 0.43 4.07
C ALA A 79 8.32 1.52 3.06
N LEU A 80 7.51 2.58 2.95
CA LEU A 80 7.80 3.72 2.09
C LEU A 80 9.06 4.47 2.54
N GLU A 81 9.19 4.73 3.84
CA GLU A 81 10.35 5.44 4.37
C GLU A 81 11.65 4.67 4.13
N GLU A 82 11.65 3.35 4.37
CA GLU A 82 12.81 2.51 4.06
C GLU A 82 13.13 2.53 2.55
N TYR A 83 12.12 2.36 1.70
CA TYR A 83 12.32 2.38 0.25
C TYR A 83 12.97 3.67 -0.25
N LEU A 84 12.58 4.82 0.31
CA LEU A 84 13.13 6.12 -0.05
C LEU A 84 14.50 6.44 0.59
N LYS A 85 14.96 5.68 1.59
CA LYS A 85 16.33 5.77 2.13
C LYS A 85 17.36 5.11 1.22
N ILE A 86 16.97 4.02 0.54
CA ILE A 86 17.87 3.23 -0.32
C ILE A 86 18.06 3.90 -1.70
N ARG A 87 17.24 4.91 -2.04
CA ARG A 87 17.26 5.64 -3.32
C ARG A 87 17.50 7.13 -3.15
#